data_AF-A0A967SCV5-F1
#
_entry.id   AF-A0A967SCV5-F1
#
_cell.length_a   1.000
_cell.length_b   1.000
_cell.length_c   1.000
_cell.angle_alpha   90.00
_cell.angle_beta   90.00
_cell.angle_gamma   90.00
#
_symmetry.space_group_name_H-M   'P 1'
#
loop_
_entity.id
_entity.type
_entity.pdbx_description
1 polymer ?
#
loop_
_entity_poly.entity_id
_entity_poly.type
_entity_poly.pdbx_seq_one_letter_code
_entity_poly.pdbx_strand_id
1 'polypeptide(L)'
;DVRGETFTIVGVTPPGFTGVDLEVVDVWLPIETARYLFADSDTWRSHTGNWWLKTVARVPEGTSLAAAEAEAKRLHVNVHRDQIDQGRYFPVDRIHVTLASVIAARGPGASSESSVARWLLGVSLVVLLIACANVANLFLARGTRRRREVAVRLALGVSRGRL
;
A
#
# COMPACT_ATOMS: atom_id res chain seq x y z
N ASP A 1 -22.61 -20.22 4.56
CA ASP A 1 -23.13 -19.61 3.34
C ASP A 1 -22.20 -18.47 2.97
N VAL A 2 -21.59 -18.53 1.79
CA VAL A 2 -20.77 -17.43 1.25
C VAL A 2 -21.43 -17.01 -0.06
N ARG A 3 -22.06 -15.83 -0.07
CA ARG A 3 -22.78 -15.27 -1.24
C ARG A 3 -23.88 -16.16 -1.84
N GLY A 4 -24.60 -16.91 -1.01
CA GLY A 4 -25.68 -17.80 -1.44
C GLY A 4 -25.20 -19.21 -1.79
N GLU A 5 -23.89 -19.47 -1.74
CA GLU A 5 -23.31 -20.77 -1.99
C GLU A 5 -23.02 -21.50 -0.68
N THR A 6 -23.40 -22.78 -0.64
CA THR A 6 -23.21 -23.64 0.53
C THR A 6 -21.93 -24.46 0.38
N PHE A 7 -21.04 -24.36 1.38
CA PHE A 7 -19.76 -25.07 1.41
C PHE A 7 -19.72 -26.07 2.56
N THR A 8 -19.02 -27.19 2.34
CA THR A 8 -18.75 -28.19 3.38
C THR A 8 -17.37 -27.94 3.98
N ILE A 9 -17.28 -27.98 5.32
CA ILE A 9 -15.99 -27.89 6.02
C ILE A 9 -15.28 -29.24 5.87
N VAL A 10 -14.13 -29.24 5.20
CA VAL A 10 -13.31 -30.44 4.98
C VAL A 10 -12.11 -30.56 5.93
N GLY A 11 -11.83 -29.51 6.71
CA GLY A 11 -10.74 -29.48 7.67
C GLY A 11 -10.71 -28.20 8.49
N VAL A 12 -10.05 -28.25 9.65
CA VAL A 12 -9.82 -27.12 10.55
C VAL A 12 -8.33 -27.01 10.81
N THR A 13 -7.76 -25.83 10.59
CA THR A 13 -6.34 -25.56 10.81
C THR A 13 -6.05 -25.32 12.31
N PRO A 14 -4.79 -25.52 12.75
CA PRO A 14 -4.40 -25.19 14.12
C PRO A 14 -4.60 -23.70 14.45
N PRO A 15 -4.78 -23.34 15.73
CA PRO A 15 -4.85 -21.94 16.16
C PRO A 15 -3.62 -21.15 15.69
N GLY A 16 -3.85 -19.96 15.12
CA GLY A 16 -2.78 -19.07 14.65
C GLY A 16 -2.21 -19.39 13.27
N PHE A 17 -2.76 -20.38 12.56
CA PHE A 17 -2.36 -20.65 11.18
C PHE A 17 -2.88 -19.55 10.24
N THR A 18 -1.97 -18.79 9.62
CA THR A 18 -2.28 -17.73 8.64
C THR A 18 -1.88 -18.11 7.20
N GLY A 19 -1.40 -19.34 7.00
CA GLY A 19 -0.92 -19.80 5.69
C GLY A 19 0.32 -19.04 5.22
N VAL A 20 0.26 -18.49 4.01
CA VAL A 20 1.37 -17.74 3.38
C VAL A 20 1.21 -16.23 3.49
N ASP A 21 0.07 -15.75 4.01
CA ASP A 21 -0.20 -14.34 4.22
C ASP A 21 0.01 -13.95 5.69
N LEU A 22 0.21 -12.64 5.90
CA LEU A 22 0.31 -12.05 7.24
C LEU A 22 -1.06 -11.75 7.86
N GLU A 23 -2.10 -11.69 7.03
CA GLU A 23 -3.46 -11.42 7.48
C GLU A 23 -4.08 -12.70 8.08
N VAL A 24 -4.83 -12.52 9.17
CA VAL A 24 -5.57 -13.62 9.78
C VAL A 24 -6.77 -13.92 8.87
N VAL A 25 -6.86 -15.17 8.44
CA VAL A 25 -7.94 -15.67 7.58
C VAL A 25 -8.79 -16.65 8.37
N ASP A 26 -10.09 -16.38 8.46
CA ASP A 26 -11.03 -17.25 9.18
C ASP A 26 -11.39 -18.52 8.39
N VAL A 27 -11.39 -18.42 7.06
CA VAL A 27 -11.80 -19.51 6.16
C VAL A 27 -10.95 -19.53 4.88
N TRP A 28 -10.42 -20.70 4.54
CA TRP A 28 -9.77 -20.96 3.26
C TRP A 28 -10.75 -21.63 2.31
N LEU A 29 -10.91 -21.08 1.12
CA LEU A 29 -11.76 -21.62 0.07
C LEU A 29 -10.92 -22.13 -1.11
N PRO A 30 -11.33 -23.22 -1.79
CA PRO A 30 -10.68 -23.65 -3.02
C PRO A 30 -10.66 -22.53 -4.05
N ILE A 31 -9.58 -22.36 -4.81
CA ILE A 31 -9.46 -21.27 -5.80
C ILE A 31 -10.61 -21.25 -6.82
N GLU A 32 -11.24 -22.41 -7.07
CA GLU A 32 -12.44 -22.55 -7.89
C GLU A 32 -13.62 -21.71 -7.45
N THR A 33 -13.70 -21.36 -6.17
CA THR A 33 -14.76 -20.49 -5.64
C THR A 33 -14.64 -19.06 -6.14
N ALA A 34 -13.50 -18.67 -6.73
CA ALA A 34 -13.33 -17.38 -7.38
C ALA A 34 -14.47 -17.07 -8.37
N ARG A 35 -15.02 -18.10 -9.03
CA ARG A 35 -16.17 -18.00 -9.95
C ARG A 35 -17.44 -17.41 -9.33
N TYR A 36 -17.57 -17.46 -8.01
CA TYR A 36 -18.73 -16.96 -7.26
C TYR A 36 -18.40 -15.67 -6.50
N LEU A 37 -17.11 -15.33 -6.37
CA LEU A 37 -16.62 -14.24 -5.52
C LEU A 37 -16.24 -12.97 -6.29
N PHE A 38 -15.82 -13.09 -7.55
CA PHE A 38 -15.35 -11.94 -8.33
C PHE A 38 -16.22 -11.71 -9.57
N ALA A 39 -16.30 -10.46 -10.05
CA ALA A 39 -16.89 -10.16 -11.35
C ALA A 39 -15.94 -10.61 -12.47
N ASP A 40 -16.47 -11.03 -13.63
CA ASP A 40 -15.71 -11.63 -14.77
C ASP A 40 -15.02 -12.97 -14.51
N SER A 41 -15.46 -13.68 -13.48
CA SER A 41 -14.76 -14.83 -12.94
C SER A 41 -14.84 -16.09 -13.79
N ASP A 42 -15.77 -16.24 -14.74
CA ASP A 42 -15.80 -17.43 -15.60
C ASP A 42 -14.53 -17.59 -16.44
N THR A 43 -13.82 -16.50 -16.69
CA THR A 43 -12.58 -16.48 -17.48
C THR A 43 -11.31 -16.46 -16.63
N TRP A 44 -11.42 -16.58 -15.30
CA TRP A 44 -10.27 -16.40 -14.40
C TRP A 44 -9.07 -17.29 -14.75
N ARG A 45 -9.33 -18.51 -15.26
CA ARG A 45 -8.28 -19.46 -15.66
C ARG A 45 -7.50 -19.05 -16.91
N SER A 46 -8.18 -18.39 -17.85
CA SER A 46 -7.61 -17.98 -19.14
C SER A 46 -7.10 -16.54 -19.13
N HIS A 47 -7.40 -15.79 -18.07
CA HIS A 47 -7.04 -14.39 -17.96
C HIS A 47 -5.70 -14.21 -17.25
N THR A 48 -4.82 -13.38 -17.81
CA THR A 48 -3.46 -13.14 -17.29
C THR A 48 -3.38 -11.91 -16.37
N GLY A 49 -4.45 -11.11 -16.30
CA GLY A 49 -4.55 -9.87 -15.51
C GLY A 49 -5.27 -10.00 -14.17
N ASN A 50 -5.34 -11.19 -13.57
CA ASN A 50 -6.03 -11.37 -12.29
C ASN A 50 -5.25 -10.75 -11.12
N TRP A 51 -5.62 -9.52 -10.74
CA TRP A 51 -4.98 -8.76 -9.66
C TRP A 51 -5.10 -9.41 -8.27
N TRP A 52 -6.10 -10.28 -8.08
CA TRP A 52 -6.38 -10.95 -6.80
C TRP A 52 -5.56 -12.23 -6.60
N LEU A 53 -4.92 -12.77 -7.65
CA LEU A 53 -4.04 -13.93 -7.52
C LEU A 53 -2.65 -13.51 -7.08
N LYS A 54 -2.17 -14.15 -6.00
CA LYS A 54 -0.77 -14.14 -5.60
C LYS A 54 -0.12 -15.46 -5.99
N THR A 55 1.05 -15.40 -6.63
CA THR A 55 1.80 -16.60 -7.04
C THR A 55 2.94 -16.86 -6.08
N VAL A 56 3.02 -18.08 -5.55
CA VAL A 56 4.13 -18.55 -4.72
C VAL A 56 4.83 -19.69 -5.47
N ALA A 57 6.16 -19.59 -5.60
CA ALA A 57 6.97 -20.60 -6.27
C ALA A 57 8.05 -21.13 -5.33
N ARG A 58 8.31 -22.44 -5.38
CA ARG A 58 9.46 -23.07 -4.72
C ARG A 58 10.62 -23.09 -5.70
N VAL A 59 11.72 -22.44 -5.33
CA VAL A 59 12.96 -22.43 -6.12
C VAL A 59 13.83 -23.63 -5.71
N PRO A 60 14.41 -24.39 -6.67
CA PRO A 60 15.33 -25.48 -6.35
C PRO A 60 16.55 -25.04 -5.56
N GLU A 61 17.05 -25.91 -4.69
CA GLU A 61 18.28 -25.65 -3.93
C GLU A 61 19.48 -25.41 -4.85
N GLY A 62 20.35 -24.47 -4.48
CA GLY A 62 21.54 -24.11 -5.27
C GLY A 62 21.27 -23.16 -6.45
N THR A 63 20.02 -22.81 -6.74
CA THR A 63 19.69 -21.82 -7.78
C THR A 63 19.97 -20.41 -7.26
N SER A 64 20.71 -19.60 -8.02
CA SER A 64 20.91 -18.20 -7.68
C SER A 64 19.61 -17.40 -7.85
N LEU A 65 19.39 -16.41 -6.98
CA LEU A 65 18.19 -15.56 -7.06
C LEU A 65 18.05 -14.89 -8.44
N ALA A 66 19.17 -14.39 -8.98
CA ALA A 66 19.21 -13.77 -10.31
C ALA A 66 18.79 -14.72 -11.44
N ALA A 67 19.19 -16.00 -11.37
CA ALA A 67 18.76 -16.99 -12.35
C ALA A 67 17.25 -17.27 -12.25
N ALA A 68 16.74 -17.38 -11.02
CA ALA A 68 15.31 -17.59 -10.79
C ALA A 68 14.46 -16.38 -11.23
N GLU A 69 14.93 -15.15 -10.98
CA GLU A 69 14.30 -13.91 -11.45
C GLU A 69 14.32 -13.79 -12.98
N ALA A 70 15.43 -14.14 -13.63
CA ALA A 70 15.53 -14.15 -15.09
C ALA A 70 14.55 -15.15 -15.72
N GLU A 71 14.42 -16.34 -15.13
CA GLU A 71 13.47 -17.36 -15.60
C GLU A 71 12.01 -16.92 -15.36
N ALA A 72 11.71 -16.37 -14.19
CA ALA A 72 10.40 -15.82 -13.89
C ALA A 72 10.02 -14.67 -14.86
N LYS A 73 10.97 -13.78 -15.16
CA LYS A 73 10.79 -12.73 -16.18
C LYS A 73 10.52 -13.33 -17.56
N ARG A 74 11.25 -14.38 -17.96
CA ARG A 74 11.03 -15.07 -19.24
C ARG A 74 9.62 -15.64 -19.35
N LEU A 75 9.16 -16.33 -18.30
CA LEU A 75 7.79 -16.88 -18.24
C LEU A 75 6.73 -15.76 -18.29
N HIS A 76 6.92 -14.70 -17.53
CA HIS A 76 6.01 -13.55 -17.51
C HIS A 76 5.87 -12.90 -18.90
N VAL A 77 6.99 -12.67 -19.58
CA VAL A 77 7.02 -12.13 -20.95
C VAL A 77 6.33 -13.07 -21.93
N ASN A 78 6.55 -14.38 -21.81
CA ASN A 78 5.92 -15.36 -22.70
C ASN A 78 4.40 -15.39 -22.56
N VAL A 79 3.89 -15.30 -21.32
CA VAL A 79 2.45 -15.27 -21.04
C VAL A 79 1.79 -14.01 -21.60
N HIS A 80 2.51 -12.88 -21.61
CA HIS A 80 1.98 -11.59 -22.06
C HIS A 80 2.39 -11.23 -23.50
N ARG A 81 2.99 -12.16 -24.26
CA ARG A 81 3.61 -11.87 -25.56
C ARG A 81 2.65 -11.18 -26.53
N ASP A 82 1.46 -11.73 -26.71
CA ASP A 82 0.45 -11.16 -27.61
C ASP A 82 0.03 -9.75 -27.19
N GLN A 83 -0.02 -9.47 -25.88
CA GLN A 83 -0.37 -8.15 -25.37
C GLN A 83 0.79 -7.15 -25.53
N ILE A 84 2.04 -7.62 -25.41
CA ILE A 84 3.26 -6.84 -25.67
C ILE A 84 3.33 -6.47 -27.15
N ASP A 85 3.15 -7.43 -28.04
CA ASP A 85 3.24 -7.25 -29.50
C ASP A 85 2.17 -6.28 -30.02
N GLN A 86 1.00 -6.24 -29.35
CA GLN A 86 -0.10 -5.32 -29.67
C GLN A 86 0.01 -3.96 -28.97
N GLY A 87 1.07 -3.72 -28.19
CA GLY A 87 1.27 -2.46 -27.45
C GLY A 87 0.28 -2.23 -26.30
N ARG A 88 -0.39 -3.29 -25.82
CA ARG A 88 -1.37 -3.24 -24.71
C ARG A 88 -0.74 -3.59 -23.35
N TYR A 89 0.56 -3.83 -23.32
CA TYR A 89 1.32 -4.17 -22.12
C TYR A 89 2.65 -3.42 -22.08
N PHE A 90 3.35 -3.51 -20.95
CA PHE A 90 4.68 -2.93 -20.83
C PHE A 90 5.66 -3.59 -21.81
N PRO A 91 6.56 -2.81 -22.45
CA PRO A 91 7.60 -3.38 -23.28
C PRO A 91 8.60 -4.18 -22.43
N VAL A 92 9.26 -5.16 -23.03
CA VAL A 92 10.08 -6.18 -22.33
C VAL A 92 11.21 -5.58 -21.49
N ASP A 93 11.78 -4.46 -21.94
CA ASP A 93 12.81 -3.70 -21.23
C ASP A 93 12.30 -3.13 -19.91
N ARG A 94 11.02 -2.78 -19.82
CA ARG A 94 10.39 -2.23 -18.60
C ARG A 94 9.81 -3.29 -17.67
N ILE A 95 9.71 -4.55 -18.11
CA ILE A 95 9.24 -5.64 -17.26
C ILE A 95 10.37 -6.04 -16.32
N HIS A 96 10.15 -5.93 -15.02
CA HIS A 96 11.08 -6.36 -13.98
C HIS A 96 10.35 -7.34 -13.07
N VAL A 97 10.97 -8.49 -12.80
CA VAL A 97 10.45 -9.49 -11.87
C VAL A 97 11.46 -9.65 -10.77
N THR A 98 11.03 -9.41 -9.54
CA THR A 98 11.83 -9.60 -8.34
C THR A 98 11.22 -10.73 -7.52
N LEU A 99 12.07 -11.64 -7.05
CA LEU A 99 11.63 -12.71 -6.17
C LEU A 99 11.86 -12.28 -4.72
N ALA A 100 10.81 -12.44 -3.91
CA ALA A 100 10.83 -12.15 -2.49
C ALA A 100 10.62 -13.43 -1.68
N SER A 101 11.13 -13.45 -0.46
CA SER A 101 10.75 -14.49 0.49
C SER A 101 9.25 -14.41 0.77
N VAL A 102 8.59 -15.57 0.83
CA VAL A 102 7.20 -15.69 1.34
C VAL A 102 7.08 -15.12 2.75
N ILE A 103 8.16 -15.17 3.53
CA ILE A 103 8.22 -14.45 4.80
C ILE A 103 8.38 -12.97 4.48
N ALA A 104 7.28 -12.22 4.54
CA ALA A 104 7.24 -10.79 4.18
C ALA A 104 8.33 -9.95 4.89
N ALA A 105 8.67 -10.28 6.13
CA ALA A 105 9.76 -9.62 6.89
C ALA A 105 11.17 -9.84 6.29
N ARG A 106 11.33 -10.80 5.38
CA ARG A 106 12.58 -11.14 4.68
C ARG A 106 12.55 -10.77 3.19
N GLY A 107 11.50 -10.11 2.72
CA GLY A 107 11.39 -9.65 1.34
C GLY A 107 12.21 -8.37 1.09
N PRO A 108 12.74 -8.14 -0.13
CA PRO A 108 13.57 -6.98 -0.47
C PRO A 108 12.79 -5.66 -0.64
N GLY A 109 11.59 -5.54 -0.08
CA GLY A 109 10.72 -4.39 -0.32
C GLY A 109 9.82 -4.05 0.86
N ALA A 110 9.62 -2.75 1.06
CA ALA A 110 8.62 -2.23 1.97
C ALA A 110 7.24 -2.58 1.38
N SER A 111 6.34 -3.24 2.13
CA SER A 111 5.02 -3.66 1.64
C SER A 111 4.26 -2.48 1.02
N SER A 112 3.29 -2.72 0.13
CA SER A 112 2.47 -1.64 -0.45
C SER A 112 1.92 -0.69 0.64
N GLU A 113 1.55 -1.25 1.79
CA GLU A 113 1.06 -0.52 2.97
C GLU A 113 2.11 0.45 3.53
N SER A 114 3.38 0.07 3.57
CA SER A 114 4.47 0.95 4.02
C SER A 114 4.70 2.13 3.08
N SER A 115 4.39 1.98 1.79
CA SER A 115 4.47 3.08 0.82
C SER A 115 3.32 4.06 1.03
N VAL A 116 2.11 3.56 1.25
CA VAL A 116 0.94 4.38 1.61
C VAL A 116 1.17 5.11 2.94
N ALA A 117 1.68 4.42 3.95
CA ALA A 117 1.99 5.01 5.25
C ALA A 117 3.02 6.15 5.15
N ARG A 118 4.06 6.00 4.32
CA ARG A 118 5.03 7.08 4.05
C ARG A 118 4.39 8.31 3.41
N TRP A 119 3.51 8.10 2.44
CA TRP A 119 2.77 9.21 1.83
C TRP A 119 1.84 9.91 2.82
N LEU A 120 1.12 9.15 3.63
CA LEU A 120 0.25 9.70 4.68
C LEU A 120 1.04 10.52 5.71
N LEU A 121 2.21 10.03 6.14
CA LEU A 121 3.11 10.78 7.00
C LEU A 121 3.58 12.08 6.34
N GLY A 122 3.98 12.02 5.07
CA GLY A 122 4.41 13.20 4.31
C GLY A 122 3.30 14.26 4.19
N VAL A 123 2.10 13.85 3.79
CA VAL A 123 0.94 14.75 3.69
C VAL A 123 0.56 15.32 5.06
N SER A 124 0.54 14.49 6.10
CA SER A 124 0.24 14.92 7.46
C SER A 124 1.25 15.96 7.97
N LEU A 125 2.54 15.79 7.66
CA LEU A 125 3.59 16.75 8.02
C LEU A 125 3.39 18.10 7.32
N VAL A 126 3.05 18.09 6.04
CA VAL A 126 2.78 19.32 5.27
C VAL A 126 1.56 20.05 5.85
N VAL A 127 0.47 19.33 6.13
CA VAL A 127 -0.74 19.90 6.73
C VAL A 127 -0.43 20.49 8.11
N LEU A 128 0.36 19.81 8.93
CA LEU A 128 0.79 20.30 10.24
C LEU A 128 1.60 21.60 10.11
N LEU A 129 2.54 21.67 9.16
CA LEU A 129 3.33 22.88 8.91
C LEU A 129 2.45 24.07 8.48
N ILE A 130 1.46 23.84 7.62
CA ILE A 130 0.50 24.87 7.20
C ILE A 130 -0.30 25.37 8.42
N ALA A 131 -0.79 24.47 9.27
CA ALA A 131 -1.51 24.83 10.48
C ALA A 131 -0.62 25.66 11.43
N CYS A 132 0.63 25.24 11.65
CA CYS A 132 1.60 25.97 12.47
C CYS A 132 1.89 27.37 11.91
N ALA A 133 2.07 27.51 10.59
CA ALA A 133 2.28 28.81 9.94
C ALA A 133 1.07 29.74 10.12
N ASN A 134 -0.14 29.21 10.01
CA ASN A 134 -1.38 29.97 10.22
C ASN A 134 -1.51 30.44 11.67
N VAL A 135 -1.18 29.58 12.63
CA VAL A 135 -1.16 29.93 14.06
C VAL A 135 -0.10 31.00 14.34
N ALA A 136 1.10 30.89 13.77
CA ALA A 136 2.16 31.90 13.90
C ALA A 136 1.72 33.26 13.32
N ASN A 137 1.10 33.26 12.14
CA ASN A 137 0.54 34.47 11.52
C ASN A 137 -0.54 35.11 12.40
N LEU A 138 -1.41 34.30 13.02
CA LEU A 138 -2.43 34.79 13.94
C LEU A 138 -1.82 35.40 15.21
N PHE A 139 -0.78 34.77 15.78
CA PHE A 139 -0.05 35.31 16.92
C PHE A 139 0.67 36.62 16.58
N LEU A 140 1.28 36.72 15.38
CA LEU A 140 1.90 37.96 14.89
C LEU A 140 0.88 39.09 14.70
N ALA A 141 -0.31 38.80 14.16
CA ALA A 141 -1.39 39.76 14.00
C ALA A 141 -1.95 40.25 15.35
N ARG A 142 -2.05 39.36 16.36
CA ARG A 142 -2.44 39.73 17.72
C ARG A 142 -1.36 40.56 18.42
N GLY A 143 -0.09 40.22 18.24
CA GLY A 143 1.04 40.95 18.80
C GLY A 143 1.16 42.39 18.28
N THR A 144 0.93 42.60 16.98
CA THR A 144 0.92 43.93 16.37
C THR A 144 -0.26 44.79 16.84
N ARG A 145 -1.47 44.22 16.97
CA ARG A 145 -2.61 44.92 17.59
C ARG A 145 -2.33 45.33 19.04
N ARG A 146 -1.80 44.40 19.86
CA ARG A 146 -1.48 44.67 21.28
C ARG A 146 -0.38 45.73 21.42
N ARG A 147 0.62 45.75 20.52
CA ARG A 147 1.64 46.82 20.46
C ARG A 147 1.04 48.19 20.16
N ARG A 148 0.09 48.28 19.22
CA ARG A 148 -0.59 49.54 18.90
C ARG A 148 -1.41 50.05 20.08
N GLU A 149 -2.11 49.15 20.77
CA GLU A 149 -2.91 49.48 21.95
C GLU A 149 -2.04 49.96 23.13
N VAL A 150 -0.91 49.27 23.38
CA VAL A 150 0.09 49.68 24.39
C VAL A 150 0.71 51.03 24.04
N ALA A 151 1.04 51.29 22.78
CA ALA A 151 1.60 52.57 22.35
C ALA A 151 0.61 53.73 22.53
N VAL A 152 -0.68 53.53 22.23
CA VAL A 152 -1.73 54.55 22.46
C VAL A 152 -1.94 54.80 23.95
N ARG A 153 -1.99 53.75 24.79
CA ARG A 153 -2.14 53.89 26.24
C ARG A 153 -0.91 54.56 26.90
N LEU A 154 0.29 54.31 26.39
CA LEU A 154 1.51 55.03 26.80
C LEU A 154 1.46 56.51 26.40
N ALA A 155 0.99 56.83 25.18
CA ALA A 155 0.82 58.20 24.72
C ALA A 155 -0.25 58.99 25.52
N LEU A 156 -1.25 58.28 26.05
CA LEU A 156 -2.25 58.81 26.99
C LEU A 156 -1.77 58.86 28.45
N GLY A 157 -0.50 58.51 28.73
CA GLY A 157 0.14 58.69 30.04
C GLY A 157 -0.09 57.57 31.05
N VAL A 158 -0.57 56.39 30.63
CA VAL A 158 -0.75 55.24 31.54
C VAL A 158 0.62 54.65 31.94
N SER A 159 0.88 54.54 33.24
CA SER A 159 2.17 54.05 33.75
C SER A 159 2.40 52.56 33.42
N ARG A 160 3.67 52.19 33.20
CA ARG A 160 4.12 50.84 32.78
C ARG A 160 3.66 49.68 33.68
N GLY A 161 3.27 49.95 34.93
CA GLY A 161 2.74 48.94 35.85
C GLY A 161 1.24 48.64 35.70
N ARG A 162 0.49 49.40 34.88
CA ARG A 162 -0.96 49.20 34.62
C ARG A 162 -1.28 48.81 33.16
N LEU A 163 -0.26 48.48 32.37
CA LEU A 163 -0.32 48.00 30.98
C LEU A 163 -0.21 46.47 30.92
#